data_AF-A0A828RTK6-F1
#
_entry.id   AF-A0A828RTK6-F1
#
_cell.length_a   1.000
_cell.length_b   1.000
_cell.length_c   1.000
_cell.angle_alpha   90.00
_cell.angle_beta   90.00
_cell.angle_gamma   90.00
#
_symmetry.space_group_name_H-M   'P 1'
#
loop_
_entity.id
_entity.type
_entity.pdbx_description
1 polymer ?
#
loop_
_entity_poly.entity_id
_entity_poly.type
_entity_poly.pdbx_seq_one_letter_code
_entity_poly.pdbx_strand_id
1 'polypeptide(L)'
;MNILEILKLLGWEIISADNKKQQYTITESIERVQRETEQDGRIYGETTVTIDDVSFDEFGNLYIIFQDAYTGHYVDNFVYNRMEKNEIYI
;
A
#
# COMPACT_ATOMS: atom_id res chain seq x y z
N MET A 1 3.89 -0.86 13.00
CA MET A 1 3.22 -1.12 11.72
C MET A 1 4.25 -1.49 10.68
N ASN A 2 4.02 -2.56 9.93
CA ASN A 2 4.87 -2.93 8.79
C ASN A 2 4.10 -2.81 7.46
N ILE A 3 4.82 -2.93 6.34
CA ILE A 3 4.24 -2.76 4.99
C ILE A 3 3.12 -3.77 4.69
N LEU A 4 3.23 -5.01 5.17
CA LEU A 4 2.20 -6.02 4.96
C LEU A 4 0.91 -5.67 5.72
N GLU A 5 1.04 -5.12 6.93
CA GLU A 5 -0.11 -4.63 7.71
C GLU A 5 -0.78 -3.44 7.01
N ILE A 6 0.02 -2.53 6.45
CA ILE A 6 -0.47 -1.35 5.71
C ILE A 6 -1.26 -1.78 4.47
N LEU A 7 -0.71 -2.67 3.66
CA LEU A 7 -1.40 -3.19 2.46
C LEU A 7 -2.74 -3.84 2.83
N LYS A 8 -2.78 -4.62 3.92
CA LYS A 8 -4.04 -5.21 4.42
C LYS A 8 -5.04 -4.16 4.90
N LEU A 9 -4.60 -3.10 5.58
CA LEU A 9 -5.48 -2.00 6.01
C LEU A 9 -6.09 -1.24 4.84
N LEU A 10 -5.34 -1.12 3.75
CA LEU A 10 -5.83 -0.59 2.47
C LEU A 10 -6.82 -1.55 1.79
N GLY A 11 -6.94 -2.81 2.23
CA GLY A 11 -7.84 -3.81 1.66
C GLY A 11 -7.20 -4.61 0.52
N TRP A 12 -5.87 -4.74 0.53
CA TRP A 12 -5.16 -5.65 -0.37
C TRP A 12 -4.95 -7.01 0.30
N GLU A 13 -5.16 -8.07 -0.47
CA GLU A 13 -4.67 -9.40 -0.16
C GLU A 13 -3.25 -9.58 -0.68
N ILE A 14 -2.40 -10.21 0.13
CA ILE A 14 -0.99 -10.40 -0.20
C ILE A 14 -0.79 -11.84 -0.67
N ILE A 15 -0.47 -12.00 -1.95
CA ILE A 15 -0.22 -13.30 -2.59
C ILE A 15 1.22 -13.74 -2.30
N SER A 16 2.18 -12.81 -2.40
CA SER A 16 3.57 -13.08 -2.08
C SER A 16 4.31 -11.81 -1.63
N ALA A 17 5.37 -11.98 -0.86
CA ALA A 17 6.20 -10.88 -0.38
C ALA A 17 7.69 -11.25 -0.47
N ASP A 18 8.48 -10.41 -1.14
CA ASP A 18 9.94 -10.39 -1.09
C ASP A 18 10.40 -9.15 -0.34
N ASN A 19 10.52 -9.28 0.98
CA ASN A 19 10.94 -8.19 1.86
C ASN A 19 12.37 -7.69 1.55
N LYS A 20 13.24 -8.51 0.95
CA LYS A 20 14.61 -8.07 0.60
C LYS A 20 14.58 -7.07 -0.54
N LYS A 21 13.66 -7.26 -1.48
CA LYS A 21 13.45 -6.36 -2.63
C LYS A 21 12.36 -5.32 -2.38
N GLN A 22 11.66 -5.40 -1.25
CA GLN A 22 10.47 -4.61 -0.93
C GLN A 22 9.39 -4.72 -2.03
N GLN A 23 9.22 -5.94 -2.57
CA GLN A 23 8.24 -6.22 -3.61
C GLN A 23 7.12 -7.11 -3.05
N TYR A 24 5.88 -6.73 -3.33
CA TYR A 24 4.69 -7.37 -2.78
C TYR A 24 3.69 -7.62 -3.90
N THR A 25 3.41 -8.89 -4.20
CA THR A 25 2.34 -9.23 -5.13
C THR A 25 1.02 -9.23 -4.38
N ILE A 26 0.11 -8.38 -4.83
CA ILE A 26 -1.17 -8.10 -4.19
C ILE A 26 -2.33 -8.25 -5.17
N THR A 27 -3.50 -8.50 -4.61
CA THR A 27 -4.78 -8.47 -5.32
C THR A 27 -5.82 -7.79 -4.43
N GLU A 28 -6.89 -7.28 -5.01
CA GLU A 28 -7.97 -6.67 -4.22
C GLU A 28 -8.63 -7.72 -3.32
N SER A 29 -8.83 -7.38 -2.04
CA SER A 29 -9.68 -8.18 -1.16
C SER A 29 -11.14 -8.03 -1.56
N ILE A 30 -11.98 -9.00 -1.17
CA ILE A 30 -13.42 -8.92 -1.42
C ILE A 30 -14.02 -7.63 -0.83
N GLU A 31 -13.57 -7.20 0.36
CA GLU A 31 -14.03 -5.96 0.98
C GLU A 31 -13.60 -4.72 0.20
N ARG A 32 -12.41 -4.73 -0.42
CA ARG A 32 -11.97 -3.63 -1.29
C ARG A 32 -12.76 -3.57 -2.58
N VAL A 33 -12.97 -4.71 -3.26
CA VAL A 33 -13.79 -4.78 -4.47
C VAL A 33 -15.18 -4.23 -4.21
N GLN A 34 -15.81 -4.57 -3.08
CA GLN A 34 -17.12 -4.05 -2.71
C GLN A 34 -17.12 -2.51 -2.54
N ARG A 35 -16.12 -1.95 -1.85
CA ARG A 35 -16.01 -0.49 -1.65
C ARG A 35 -15.72 0.28 -2.94
N GLU A 36 -14.83 -0.22 -3.80
CA GLU A 36 -14.44 0.49 -5.03
C GLU A 36 -15.45 0.33 -6.17
N THR A 37 -16.16 -0.80 -6.24
CA THR A 37 -17.25 -1.00 -7.21
C THR A 37 -18.36 0.03 -6.99
N GLU A 38 -18.57 0.46 -5.75
CA GLU A 38 -19.54 1.52 -5.40
C GLU A 38 -19.03 2.93 -5.74
N GLN A 39 -17.72 3.14 -5.83
CA GLN A 39 -17.11 4.47 -6.00
C GLN A 39 -16.71 4.79 -7.44
N ASP A 40 -15.99 3.90 -8.13
CA ASP A 40 -15.38 4.20 -9.44
C ASP A 40 -15.33 3.01 -10.42
N GLY A 41 -15.71 1.80 -10.00
CA GLY A 41 -15.81 0.63 -10.88
C GLY A 41 -14.47 0.14 -11.45
N ARG A 42 -13.34 0.64 -10.95
CA ARG A 42 -12.01 0.08 -11.24
C ARG A 42 -11.82 -1.17 -10.39
N ILE A 43 -11.30 -2.21 -11.05
CA ILE A 43 -10.90 -3.47 -10.45
C ILE A 43 -9.45 -3.65 -10.85
N TYR A 44 -8.54 -3.56 -9.88
CA TYR A 44 -7.15 -3.94 -10.08
C TYR A 44 -7.05 -5.48 -10.00
N GLY A 45 -6.52 -6.09 -11.06
CA GLY A 45 -6.09 -7.48 -11.00
C GLY A 45 -4.86 -7.66 -10.11
N GLU A 46 -4.27 -8.86 -10.15
CA GLU A 46 -2.99 -9.13 -9.51
C GLU A 46 -1.90 -8.15 -10.02
N THR A 47 -1.23 -7.45 -9.10
CA THR A 47 -0.11 -6.54 -9.40
C THR A 47 1.01 -6.71 -8.38
N THR A 48 2.25 -6.48 -8.80
CA THR A 48 3.40 -6.42 -7.89
C THR A 48 3.73 -4.98 -7.60
N VAL A 49 3.63 -4.58 -6.34
CA VAL A 49 3.96 -3.23 -5.89
C VAL A 49 5.31 -3.17 -5.19
N THR A 50 5.92 -1.98 -5.27
CA THR A 50 7.07 -1.56 -4.48
C THR A 50 6.78 -0.21 -3.83
N ILE A 51 7.56 0.13 -2.81
CA ILE A 51 7.51 1.45 -2.18
C ILE A 51 8.26 2.45 -3.08
N ASP A 52 7.60 3.55 -3.40
CA ASP A 52 8.21 4.68 -4.12
C ASP A 52 8.79 5.70 -3.13
N ASP A 53 7.97 6.14 -2.17
CA ASP A 53 8.35 7.12 -1.15
C ASP A 53 7.78 6.76 0.22
N VAL A 54 8.54 7.13 1.26
CA VAL A 54 8.11 7.16 2.66
C VAL A 54 8.52 8.49 3.27
N SER A 55 7.54 9.32 3.56
CA SER A 55 7.77 10.68 4.05
C SER A 55 6.90 11.00 5.26
N PHE A 56 7.39 11.93 6.07
CA PHE A 56 6.66 12.50 7.20
C PHE A 56 6.48 14.00 6.96
N ASP A 57 5.29 14.53 7.19
CA ASP A 57 5.08 15.97 7.16
C ASP A 57 5.52 16.66 8.46
N GLU A 58 5.42 17.99 8.49
CA GLU A 58 5.78 18.83 9.65
C GLU A 58 4.89 18.58 10.89
N PHE A 59 3.77 17.88 10.73
CA PHE A 59 2.82 17.54 11.78
C PHE A 59 3.00 16.10 12.29
N GLY A 60 3.96 15.34 11.72
CA GLY A 60 4.20 13.95 12.07
C GLY A 60 3.21 12.97 11.43
N ASN A 61 2.56 13.35 10.34
CA ASN A 61 1.75 12.43 9.56
C ASN A 61 2.65 11.66 8.59
N LEU A 62 2.48 10.34 8.54
CA LEU A 62 3.18 9.44 7.65
C LEU A 62 2.45 9.35 6.31
N TYR A 63 3.23 9.40 5.22
CA TYR A 63 2.80 9.14 3.86
C TYR A 63 3.65 8.03 3.26
N ILE A 64 3.00 7.02 2.67
CA ILE A 64 3.67 5.97 1.88
C ILE A 64 3.01 5.90 0.52
N ILE A 65 3.84 5.87 -0.53
CA ILE A 65 3.38 5.72 -1.92
C ILE A 65 3.78 4.33 -2.43
N PHE A 66 2.80 3.60 -2.95
CA PHE A 66 2.99 2.33 -3.63
C PHE A 66 2.87 2.51 -5.14
N GLN A 67 3.82 1.95 -5.87
CA GLN A 67 3.81 1.91 -7.32
C GLN A 67 3.98 0.49 -7.84
N ASP A 68 3.50 0.25 -9.05
CA ASP A 68 3.74 -0.99 -9.77
C ASP A 68 5.26 -1.14 -10.03
N ALA A 69 5.81 -2.28 -9.63
CA ALA A 69 7.25 -2.51 -9.61
C ALA A 69 7.90 -2.55 -11.00
N TYR A 70 7.11 -2.67 -12.07
CA TYR A 70 7.61 -2.80 -13.44
C TYR A 70 7.41 -1.52 -14.27
N THR A 71 6.27 -0.86 -14.07
CA THR A 71 5.88 0.34 -14.83
C THR A 71 6.18 1.63 -14.09
N GLY A 72 6.36 1.59 -12.76
CA GLY A 72 6.47 2.78 -11.91
C GLY A 72 5.19 3.60 -11.84
N HIS A 73 4.06 3.04 -12.28
CA HIS A 73 2.78 3.72 -12.17
C HIS A 73 2.27 3.65 -10.74
N TYR A 74 1.74 4.77 -10.27
CA TYR A 74 1.03 4.85 -9.00
C TYR A 74 -0.06 3.78 -8.88
N VAL A 75 -0.10 3.08 -7.74
CA VAL A 75 -1.13 2.08 -7.43
C VAL A 75 -1.98 2.56 -6.26
N ASP A 76 -1.37 2.90 -5.13
CA ASP A 76 -2.10 3.30 -3.93
C ASP A 76 -1.22 4.11 -2.97
N ASN A 77 -1.84 4.73 -1.97
CA ASN A 77 -1.13 5.43 -0.91
C ASN A 77 -1.70 5.15 0.47
N PHE A 78 -0.84 5.20 1.47
CA PHE A 78 -1.23 5.13 2.86
C PHE A 78 -0.92 6.44 3.57
N VAL A 79 -1.88 6.94 4.34
CA VAL A 79 -1.73 8.13 5.19
C VAL A 79 -2.10 7.76 6.61
N TYR A 80 -1.22 8.07 7.56
CA TYR A 80 -1.48 7.85 8.98
C TYR A 80 -1.11 9.08 9.79
N ASN A 81 -2.06 9.56 10.59
CA ASN A 81 -1.88 10.79 11.34
C ASN A 81 -1.13 10.55 12.65
N ARG A 82 -0.19 11.46 12.97
CA ARG A 82 0.54 11.49 14.26
C ARG A 82 1.30 10.19 14.58
N MET A 83 2.02 9.64 13.60
CA MET A 83 2.85 8.46 13.81
C MET A 83 4.27 8.88 14.25
N GLU A 84 4.81 8.22 15.27
CA GLU A 84 6.22 8.36 15.60
C GLU A 84 7.08 7.51 14.66
N LYS A 85 8.28 7.98 14.31
CA LYS A 85 9.15 7.34 13.30
C LYS A 85 9.56 5.90 13.65
N ASN A 86 9.62 5.56 14.93
CA ASN A 86 9.94 4.22 15.44
C ASN A 86 8.75 3.25 15.39
N GLU A 87 7.55 3.72 15.05
CA GLU A 87 6.36 2.89 14.96
C GLU A 87 6.25 2.18 13.62
N ILE A 88 7.02 2.59 12.60
CA ILE A 88 7.03 1.96 11.27
C ILE A 88 8.29 1.11 11.05
N TYR A 89 8.08 -0.10 10.53
CA TYR A 89 9.12 -1.07 10.20
C TYR A 89 9.02 -1.40 8.72
N ILE A 90 10.04 -1.01 7.95
CA ILE A 90 10.13 -1.16 6.49
C ILE A 90 11.17 -2.23 6.18
#